data_AF-A0A2N2IJR3-F1
#
_entry.id   AF-A0A2N2IJR3-F1
#
_cell.length_a   1.000
_cell.length_b   1.000
_cell.length_c   1.000
_cell.angle_alpha   90.00
_cell.angle_beta   90.00
_cell.angle_gamma   90.00
#
_symmetry.space_group_name_H-M   'P 1'
#
loop_
_entity.id
_entity.type
_entity.pdbx_description
1 polymer ?
#
loop_
_entity_poly.entity_id
_entity_poly.type
_entity_poly.pdbx_seq_one_letter_code
_entity_poly.pdbx_strand_id
1 'polypeptide(L)'
;MLKIHCFSIWFALFGLVSACGPVEYMGQVGIKTSKEFAAASEVKAEKHAPYEYWSARCYLERAREKAGYGDYQDAVNYGRKSEKMSREAQRNIKAGQLAENPNEPATGESDEKDKKDETEKGKKPVIVLDHETPSEDR
;
A
#
# COMPACT_ATOMS: atom_id res chain seq x y z
N MET A 1 22.12 -2.69 -51.23
CA MET A 1 21.79 -1.63 -50.24
C MET A 1 20.39 -1.75 -49.60
N LEU A 2 19.56 -2.76 -49.94
CA LEU A 2 18.19 -2.89 -49.39
C LEU A 2 18.08 -3.71 -48.08
N LYS A 3 19.16 -4.40 -47.67
CA LYS A 3 19.19 -5.27 -46.47
C LYS A 3 19.31 -4.53 -45.13
N ILE A 4 19.70 -3.26 -45.14
CA ILE A 4 19.97 -2.45 -43.93
C ILE A 4 18.68 -1.83 -43.37
N HIS A 5 17.74 -1.45 -44.25
CA HIS A 5 16.45 -0.86 -43.85
C HIS A 5 15.51 -1.85 -43.13
N CYS A 6 15.63 -3.15 -43.41
CA CYS A 6 14.81 -4.18 -42.75
C CYS A 6 15.25 -4.40 -41.29
N PHE A 7 16.55 -4.22 -41.00
CA PHE A 7 17.10 -4.34 -39.65
C PHE A 7 16.69 -3.14 -38.77
N SER A 8 16.62 -1.93 -39.33
CA SER A 8 16.12 -0.73 -38.62
C SER A 8 14.63 -0.80 -38.27
N ILE A 9 13.81 -1.38 -39.14
CA ILE A 9 12.37 -1.58 -38.88
C ILE A 9 12.15 -2.61 -37.75
N TRP A 10 12.98 -3.66 -37.71
CA TRP A 10 12.90 -4.68 -36.67
C TRP A 10 13.42 -4.18 -35.31
N PHE A 11 14.47 -3.34 -35.31
CA PHE A 11 15.00 -2.70 -34.11
C PHE A 11 14.05 -1.65 -33.52
N ALA A 12 13.35 -0.90 -34.38
CA ALA A 12 12.32 0.06 -33.96
C ALA A 12 11.12 -0.63 -33.28
N LEU A 13 10.76 -1.84 -33.71
CA LEU A 13 9.67 -2.61 -33.07
C LEU A 13 10.09 -3.21 -31.72
N PHE A 14 11.36 -3.60 -31.56
CA PHE A 14 11.86 -4.22 -30.33
C PHE A 14 12.10 -3.20 -29.19
N GLY A 15 12.32 -1.93 -29.53
CA GLY A 15 12.58 -0.86 -28.56
C GLY A 15 11.40 -0.50 -27.65
N LEU A 16 10.16 -0.91 -27.97
CA LEU A 16 8.99 -0.58 -27.14
C LEU A 16 8.76 -1.54 -25.96
N VAL A 17 9.42 -2.69 -25.89
CA VAL A 17 9.16 -3.73 -24.87
C VAL A 17 10.08 -3.61 -23.64
N SER A 18 11.09 -2.74 -23.65
CA SER A 18 12.05 -2.60 -22.53
C SER A 18 11.50 -1.90 -21.27
N ALA A 19 10.17 -1.80 -21.12
CA ALA A 19 9.52 -1.07 -20.03
C ALA A 19 8.99 -1.97 -18.89
N CYS A 20 9.28 -3.27 -18.92
CA CYS A 20 8.61 -4.31 -18.11
C CYS A 20 8.82 -4.26 -16.58
N GLY A 21 9.54 -3.28 -16.03
CA GLY A 21 9.73 -3.09 -14.59
C GLY A 21 9.40 -1.66 -14.13
N PRO A 22 9.96 -0.63 -14.78
CA PRO A 22 9.68 0.76 -14.42
C PRO A 22 8.20 1.14 -14.54
N VAL A 23 7.49 0.62 -15.55
CA VAL A 23 6.07 0.93 -15.76
C VAL A 23 5.20 0.34 -14.67
N GLU A 24 5.48 -0.90 -14.25
CA GLU A 24 4.74 -1.52 -13.14
C GLU A 24 4.99 -0.77 -11.83
N TYR A 25 6.24 -0.39 -11.55
CA TYR A 25 6.58 0.45 -10.40
C TYR A 25 5.78 1.76 -10.38
N MET A 26 5.73 2.48 -11.50
CA MET A 26 5.00 3.74 -11.59
C MET A 26 3.50 3.54 -11.30
N GLY A 27 2.90 2.49 -11.85
CA GLY A 27 1.49 2.16 -11.60
C GLY A 27 1.22 1.75 -10.15
N GLN A 28 2.04 0.87 -9.59
CA GLN A 28 1.82 0.32 -8.25
C GLN A 28 2.21 1.31 -7.15
N VAL A 29 3.43 1.83 -7.15
CA VAL A 29 3.95 2.70 -6.07
C VAL A 29 3.56 4.15 -6.30
N GLY A 30 3.73 4.63 -7.53
CA GLY A 30 3.46 6.03 -7.89
C GLY A 30 1.98 6.40 -7.82
N ILE A 31 1.09 5.54 -8.33
CA ILE A 31 -0.34 5.82 -8.40
C ILE A 31 -1.10 5.15 -7.25
N LYS A 32 -1.16 3.82 -7.22
CA LYS A 32 -2.02 3.10 -6.27
C LYS A 32 -1.61 3.31 -4.81
N THR A 33 -0.36 2.99 -4.49
CA THR A 33 0.14 3.02 -3.10
C THR A 33 0.13 4.45 -2.55
N SER A 34 0.58 5.43 -3.35
CA SER A 34 0.58 6.83 -2.93
C SER A 34 -0.83 7.37 -2.69
N LYS A 35 -1.81 6.98 -3.52
CA LYS A 35 -3.23 7.32 -3.30
C LYS A 35 -3.76 6.74 -1.98
N GLU A 36 -3.54 5.45 -1.73
CA GLU A 36 -4.05 4.80 -0.52
C GLU A 36 -3.39 5.34 0.76
N PHE A 37 -2.10 5.64 0.70
CA PHE A 37 -1.39 6.27 1.82
C PHE A 37 -1.90 7.70 2.08
N ALA A 38 -2.15 8.48 1.02
CA ALA A 38 -2.74 9.81 1.16
C ALA A 38 -4.13 9.73 1.80
N ALA A 39 -5.00 8.83 1.33
CA ALA A 39 -6.31 8.60 1.93
C ALA A 39 -6.23 8.19 3.41
N ALA A 40 -5.26 7.34 3.79
CA ALA A 40 -5.01 7.00 5.20
C ALA A 40 -4.53 8.22 6.02
N SER A 41 -3.71 9.08 5.43
CA SER A 41 -3.24 10.30 6.09
C SER A 41 -4.36 11.33 6.30
N GLU A 42 -5.28 11.46 5.35
CA GLU A 42 -6.43 12.37 5.43
C GLU A 42 -7.36 12.04 6.60
N VAL A 43 -7.60 10.74 6.84
CA VAL A 43 -8.41 10.26 7.97
C VAL A 43 -7.65 10.24 9.31
N LYS A 44 -6.48 10.89 9.38
CA LYS A 44 -5.61 10.94 10.58
C LYS A 44 -5.30 9.56 11.15
N ALA A 45 -5.02 8.60 10.26
CA ALA A 45 -4.69 7.23 10.66
C ALA A 45 -3.52 7.14 11.63
N GLU A 46 -2.61 8.11 11.63
CA GLU A 46 -1.52 8.20 12.61
C GLU A 46 -2.00 8.13 14.07
N LYS A 47 -3.18 8.68 14.38
CA LYS A 47 -3.72 8.70 15.76
C LYS A 47 -4.55 7.47 16.09
N HIS A 48 -5.31 6.99 15.11
CA HIS A 48 -6.32 5.95 15.32
C HIS A 48 -5.83 4.54 14.98
N ALA A 49 -4.85 4.42 14.09
CA ALA A 49 -4.21 3.19 13.64
C ALA A 49 -2.70 3.42 13.46
N PRO A 50 -1.97 3.75 14.55
CA PRO A 50 -0.58 4.21 14.46
C PRO A 50 0.35 3.16 13.85
N TYR A 51 0.15 1.87 14.18
CA TYR A 51 1.00 0.80 13.70
C TYR A 51 0.91 0.64 12.18
N GLU A 52 -0.31 0.58 11.66
CA GLU A 52 -0.60 0.40 10.24
C GLU A 52 -0.18 1.63 9.43
N TYR A 53 -0.40 2.83 9.97
CA TYR A 53 0.02 4.07 9.33
C TYR A 53 1.55 4.18 9.21
N TRP A 54 2.28 3.99 10.32
CA TRP A 54 3.74 4.11 10.31
C TRP A 54 4.41 3.01 9.50
N SER A 55 3.91 1.78 9.58
CA SER A 55 4.41 0.69 8.76
C SER A 55 4.17 0.94 7.28
N ALA A 56 3.00 1.45 6.88
CA ALA A 56 2.74 1.87 5.50
C ALA A 56 3.75 2.92 5.04
N ARG A 57 4.01 3.96 5.86
CA ARG A 57 4.99 5.00 5.52
C ARG A 57 6.38 4.40 5.28
N CYS A 58 6.84 3.54 6.19
CA CYS A 58 8.15 2.90 6.07
C CYS A 58 8.27 2.03 4.81
N TYR A 59 7.21 1.28 4.47
CA TYR A 59 7.19 0.48 3.25
C TYR A 59 7.18 1.32 1.98
N LEU A 60 6.44 2.43 1.95
CA LEU A 60 6.43 3.36 0.82
C LEU A 60 7.80 4.00 0.61
N GLU A 61 8.46 4.39 1.69
CA GLU A 61 9.80 4.97 1.65
C GLU A 61 10.84 3.95 1.16
N ARG A 62 10.81 2.72 1.70
CA ARG A 62 11.65 1.62 1.21
C ARG A 62 11.37 1.25 -0.25
N ALA A 63 10.12 1.33 -0.71
CA ALA A 63 9.79 1.11 -2.11
C ALA A 63 10.46 2.15 -3.02
N ARG A 64 10.44 3.43 -2.61
CA ARG A 64 11.10 4.52 -3.35
C ARG A 64 12.62 4.38 -3.34
N GLU A 65 13.19 4.00 -2.21
CA GLU A 65 14.63 3.69 -2.08
C GLU A 65 15.03 2.59 -3.08
N LYS A 66 14.30 1.47 -3.09
CA LYS A 66 14.56 0.35 -4.00
C LYS A 66 14.43 0.73 -5.47
N ALA A 67 13.44 1.55 -5.81
CA ALA A 67 13.30 2.07 -7.17
C ALA A 67 14.48 2.98 -7.57
N GLY A 68 15.05 3.73 -6.62
CA GLY A 68 16.26 4.51 -6.82
C GLY A 68 17.50 3.66 -7.16
N TYR A 69 17.56 2.44 -6.63
CA TYR A 69 18.59 1.44 -6.98
C TYR A 69 18.30 0.68 -8.29
N GLY A 70 17.15 0.90 -8.93
CA GLY A 70 16.72 0.13 -10.11
C GLY A 70 16.10 -1.24 -9.78
N ASP A 71 15.94 -1.57 -8.48
CA ASP A 71 15.31 -2.81 -8.01
C ASP A 71 13.77 -2.70 -8.09
N TYR A 72 13.21 -2.59 -9.30
CA TYR A 72 11.78 -2.32 -9.49
C TYR A 72 10.88 -3.44 -8.94
N GLN A 73 11.32 -4.70 -9.00
CA GLN A 73 10.53 -5.82 -8.48
C GLN A 73 10.38 -5.73 -6.96
N ASP A 74 11.48 -5.45 -6.25
CA ASP A 74 11.45 -5.22 -4.80
C ASP A 74 10.61 -3.98 -4.46
N ALA A 75 10.78 -2.89 -5.23
CA ALA A 75 10.01 -1.67 -5.05
C ALA A 75 8.50 -1.92 -5.15
N VAL A 76 8.07 -2.69 -6.15
CA VAL A 76 6.67 -3.10 -6.33
C VAL A 76 6.19 -3.95 -5.16
N ASN A 77 7.00 -4.91 -4.68
CA ASN A 77 6.65 -5.75 -3.53
C ASN A 77 6.46 -4.95 -2.24
N TYR A 78 7.35 -4.00 -1.97
CA TYR A 78 7.21 -3.07 -0.85
C TYR A 78 6.01 -2.14 -1.03
N GLY A 79 5.74 -1.68 -2.26
CA GLY A 79 4.55 -0.92 -2.61
C GLY A 79 3.26 -1.66 -2.26
N ARG A 80 3.13 -2.93 -2.66
CA ARG A 80 1.98 -3.78 -2.32
C ARG A 80 1.79 -3.94 -0.81
N LYS A 81 2.87 -4.09 -0.05
CA LYS A 81 2.83 -4.13 1.42
C LYS A 81 2.34 -2.81 2.00
N SER A 82 2.88 -1.69 1.53
CA SER A 82 2.41 -0.36 1.94
C SER A 82 0.93 -0.16 1.65
N GLU A 83 0.48 -0.54 0.46
CA GLU A 83 -0.93 -0.43 0.06
C GLU A 83 -1.82 -1.22 1.01
N LYS A 84 -1.44 -2.47 1.31
CA LYS A 84 -2.17 -3.32 2.25
C LYS A 84 -2.27 -2.67 3.64
N MET A 85 -1.15 -2.18 4.19
CA MET A 85 -1.14 -1.52 5.49
C MET A 85 -1.98 -0.22 5.48
N SER A 86 -1.94 0.56 4.40
CA SER A 86 -2.80 1.75 4.26
C SER A 86 -4.29 1.41 4.24
N ARG A 87 -4.68 0.34 3.54
CA ARG A 87 -6.06 -0.16 3.53
C ARG A 87 -6.48 -0.66 4.91
N GLU A 88 -5.60 -1.38 5.60
CA GLU A 88 -5.85 -1.85 6.98
C GLU A 88 -6.02 -0.68 7.95
N ALA A 89 -5.18 0.35 7.85
CA ALA A 89 -5.30 1.58 8.65
C ALA A 89 -6.67 2.25 8.44
N GLN A 90 -7.10 2.41 7.19
CA GLN A 90 -8.42 2.97 6.87
C GLN A 90 -9.56 2.09 7.41
N ARG A 91 -9.42 0.76 7.31
CA ARG A 91 -10.42 -0.19 7.84
C ARG A 91 -10.53 -0.14 9.35
N ASN A 92 -9.41 -0.07 10.07
CA ASN A 92 -9.40 0.03 11.53
C ASN A 92 -10.08 1.31 12.01
N ILE A 93 -9.89 2.42 11.29
CA ILE A 93 -10.57 3.69 11.59
C ILE A 93 -12.07 3.57 11.34
N LYS A 94 -12.47 3.06 10.17
CA LYS A 94 -13.89 2.86 9.85
C LYS A 94 -14.56 1.94 10.87
N ALA A 95 -13.89 0.85 11.28
CA ALA A 95 -14.40 -0.07 12.30
C ALA A 95 -14.51 0.60 13.69
N GLY A 96 -13.52 1.41 14.07
CA GLY A 96 -13.58 2.22 15.30
C GLY A 96 -14.70 3.26 15.27
N GLN A 97 -14.90 3.93 14.13
CA GLN A 97 -15.98 4.89 13.91
C GLN A 97 -17.37 4.24 13.92
N LEU A 98 -17.52 3.05 13.34
CA LEU A 98 -18.75 2.26 13.38
C LEU A 98 -19.10 1.79 14.81
N ALA A 99 -18.10 1.52 15.65
CA ALA A 99 -18.32 1.21 17.05
C ALA A 99 -18.79 2.43 17.87
N GLU A 100 -18.35 3.64 17.47
CA GLU A 100 -18.74 4.90 18.12
C GLU A 100 -20.09 5.44 17.62
N ASN A 101 -20.47 5.19 16.36
CA ASN A 101 -21.73 5.64 15.77
C ASN A 101 -22.43 4.55 14.93
N PRO A 102 -23.39 3.79 15.50
CA PRO A 102 -24.03 2.66 14.82
C PRO A 102 -24.94 3.00 13.63
N ASN A 103 -25.20 4.29 13.34
CA ASN A 103 -26.21 4.71 12.36
C ASN A 103 -25.71 5.65 11.25
N GLU A 104 -24.40 5.91 11.12
CA GLU A 104 -23.89 6.67 9.98
C GLU A 104 -23.50 5.73 8.82
N PRO A 105 -24.11 5.86 7.63
CA PRO A 105 -23.73 5.06 6.48
C PRO A 105 -22.31 5.45 6.04
N ALA A 106 -21.43 4.44 5.99
CA ALA A 106 -20.07 4.56 5.53
C ALA A 106 -20.00 5.17 4.12
N THR A 107 -19.76 6.47 4.02
CA THR A 107 -19.44 7.09 2.74
C THR A 107 -18.00 6.74 2.38
N GLY A 108 -17.87 5.80 1.45
CA GLY A 108 -16.59 5.37 0.93
C GLY A 108 -16.71 4.10 0.10
N GLU A 109 -17.65 4.09 -0.84
CA GLU A 109 -17.65 3.14 -1.95
C GLU A 109 -16.39 3.33 -2.80
N SER A 110 -15.55 2.30 -2.80
CA SER A 110 -15.08 1.69 -4.04
C SER A 110 -14.52 0.32 -3.70
N ASP A 111 -15.43 -0.58 -3.38
CA ASP A 111 -15.26 -1.99 -3.71
C ASP A 111 -15.31 -2.12 -5.23
N GLU A 112 -14.20 -2.47 -5.88
CA GLU A 112 -14.28 -3.38 -7.01
C GLU A 112 -13.02 -4.25 -7.13
N LYS A 113 -13.22 -5.51 -6.71
CA LYS A 113 -12.57 -6.76 -7.15
C LYS A 113 -11.06 -6.88 -7.01
N ASP A 114 -10.64 -7.68 -6.03
CA ASP A 114 -10.08 -8.99 -6.42
C ASP A 114 -10.31 -10.05 -5.33
N LYS A 115 -11.02 -11.11 -5.72
CA LYS A 115 -11.33 -12.28 -4.92
C LYS A 115 -10.39 -13.39 -5.38
N LYS A 116 -9.50 -13.84 -4.47
CA LYS A 116 -9.02 -15.22 -4.27
C LYS A 116 -7.78 -15.16 -3.35
N ASP A 117 -7.94 -15.47 -2.07
CA ASP A 117 -7.52 -16.78 -1.56
C ASP A 117 -7.95 -16.91 -0.09
N GLU A 118 -8.70 -17.96 0.21
CA GLU A 118 -9.10 -18.35 1.55
C GLU A 118 -8.18 -19.46 2.02
N THR A 119 -7.39 -19.25 3.07
CA THR A 119 -7.05 -20.32 4.04
C THR A 119 -6.54 -19.65 5.33
N GLU A 120 -7.37 -19.45 6.34
CA GLU A 120 -7.74 -20.35 7.43
C GLU A 120 -6.89 -20.14 8.71
N LYS A 121 -7.61 -19.98 9.82
CA LYS A 121 -7.24 -20.17 11.24
C LYS A 121 -6.21 -19.24 11.89
N GLY A 122 -6.71 -18.54 12.91
CA GLY A 122 -5.89 -18.15 14.06
C GLY A 122 -6.38 -16.89 14.75
N LYS A 123 -7.51 -16.98 15.45
CA LYS A 123 -7.97 -15.96 16.40
C LYS A 123 -6.84 -15.67 17.41
N LYS A 124 -6.25 -14.49 17.36
CA LYS A 124 -5.34 -14.00 18.41
C LYS A 124 -6.05 -12.86 19.15
N PRO A 125 -6.09 -12.89 20.49
CA PRO A 125 -6.87 -11.94 21.26
C PRO A 125 -6.29 -10.53 21.14
N VAL A 126 -7.18 -9.55 21.07
CA VAL A 126 -6.88 -8.12 21.23
C VAL A 126 -6.22 -7.97 22.60
N ILE A 127 -4.92 -7.66 22.61
CA ILE A 127 -4.22 -7.29 23.82
C ILE A 127 -4.66 -5.85 24.11
N VAL A 128 -5.61 -5.71 25.02
CA VAL A 128 -5.85 -4.45 25.71
C VAL A 128 -4.59 -4.21 26.55
N LEU A 129 -3.74 -3.29 26.11
CA LEU A 129 -2.65 -2.82 26.95
C LEU A 129 -3.28 -1.91 28.00
N ASP A 130 -3.55 -2.48 29.17
CA ASP A 130 -3.85 -1.72 30.37
C ASP A 130 -2.66 -0.79 30.65
N HIS A 131 -2.81 0.49 30.32
CA HIS A 131 -1.87 1.52 30.70
C HIS A 131 -2.10 1.82 32.19
N GLU A 132 -1.62 0.92 33.06
CA GLU A 132 -1.41 1.25 34.46
C GLU A 132 -0.43 2.42 34.52
N THR A 133 -0.94 3.59 34.86
CA THR A 133 -0.16 4.72 35.36
C THR A 133 0.26 4.42 36.82
N PRO A 134 1.54 4.37 37.17
CA PRO A 134 1.94 4.61 38.55
C PRO A 134 2.07 6.13 38.72
N SER A 135 1.02 6.69 39.31
CA SER A 135 1.07 7.95 40.04
C SER A 135 1.97 7.80 41.27
N GLU A 136 2.95 8.71 41.38
CA GLU A 136 3.49 9.35 42.59
C GLU A 136 4.22 8.53 43.71
N ASP A 137 5.20 9.23 44.29
CA ASP A 137 5.74 9.12 45.67
C ASP A 137 6.81 8.06 46.02
N ARG A 138 8.08 8.39 45.73
CA ARG A 138 9.14 8.73 46.72
C ARG A 138 10.51 8.91 46.10
#